data_AF-A0A928Z016-F1
#
_entry.id   AF-A0A928Z016-F1
#
_cell.length_a   1.000
_cell.length_b   1.000
_cell.length_c   1.000
_cell.angle_alpha   90.00
_cell.angle_beta   90.00
_cell.angle_gamma   90.00
#
_symmetry.space_group_name_H-M   'P 1'
#
loop_
_entity.id
_entity.type
_entity.pdbx_description
1 polymer ?
#
loop_
_entity_poly.entity_id
_entity_poly.type
_entity_poly.pdbx_seq_one_letter_code
_entity_poly.pdbx_strand_id
1 'polypeptide(L)'
;MKIWIDAQLPPTLANWLTATFDVEASALRELSLRDAQDVEIFEAARSQNAVILTKDSDFIDLVCRLGTPPQILWLTCGNVTNRNLRQLLS
;
A
#
# COMPACT_ATOMS: atom_id res chain seq x y z
N MET A 1 -7.30 10.50 4.44
CA MET A 1 -7.31 9.20 3.73
C MET A 1 -6.16 8.37 4.27
N LYS A 2 -6.39 7.07 4.52
CA LYS A 2 -5.34 6.16 5.03
C LYS A 2 -4.74 5.35 3.90
N ILE A 3 -3.40 5.31 3.80
CA ILE A 3 -2.67 4.55 2.79
C ILE A 3 -1.75 3.55 3.50
N TRP A 4 -1.87 2.27 3.16
CA TRP A 4 -1.00 1.23 3.65
C TRP A 4 -0.01 0.85 2.57
N ILE A 5 1.27 0.89 2.93
CA ILE A 5 2.35 0.59 2.00
C ILE A 5 2.77 -0.86 2.19
N ASP A 6 2.61 -1.61 1.10
CA ASP A 6 2.96 -3.00 0.99
C ASP A 6 4.43 -3.28 1.33
N ALA A 7 4.73 -4.50 1.78
CA ALA A 7 6.06 -4.90 2.25
C ALA A 7 7.12 -4.90 1.13
N GLN A 8 6.69 -5.05 -0.13
CA GLN A 8 7.46 -5.02 -1.36
C GLN A 8 7.94 -3.58 -1.68
N LEU A 9 7.38 -2.58 -1.02
CA LEU A 9 7.74 -1.18 -1.18
C LEU A 9 8.60 -0.67 -0.01
N PRO A 10 9.45 0.34 -0.24
CA PRO A 10 10.28 0.90 0.81
C PRO A 10 9.41 1.54 1.93
N PRO A 11 9.65 1.23 3.22
CA PRO A 11 8.86 1.82 4.32
C PRO A 11 9.02 3.34 4.39
N THR A 12 10.18 3.87 3.96
CA THR A 12 10.42 5.33 3.86
C THR A 12 9.47 6.04 2.90
N LEU A 13 8.72 5.31 2.07
CA LEU A 13 7.68 5.87 1.21
C LEU A 13 6.50 6.40 2.04
N ALA A 14 6.20 5.80 3.19
CA ALA A 14 5.09 6.22 4.05
C ALA A 14 5.33 7.62 4.58
N ASN A 15 6.49 7.83 5.19
CA ASN A 15 6.92 9.15 5.68
C ASN A 15 6.91 10.21 4.58
N TRP A 16 7.34 9.85 3.36
CA TRP A 16 7.35 10.77 2.24
C TRP A 16 5.93 11.11 1.75
N LEU A 17 5.04 10.13 1.63
CA LEU A 17 3.64 10.35 1.24
C LEU A 17 2.93 11.25 2.26
N THR A 18 3.10 10.97 3.56
CA THR A 18 2.54 11.78 4.64
C THR A 18 3.03 13.22 4.55
N ALA A 19 4.34 13.44 4.39
CA ALA A 19 4.91 14.78 4.31
C ALA A 19 4.56 15.55 3.02
N THR A 20 4.35 14.85 1.90
CA THR A 20 4.16 15.47 0.58
C THR A 20 2.69 15.75 0.27
N PHE A 21 1.79 14.85 0.68
CA PHE A 21 0.37 14.89 0.30
C PHE A 21 -0.59 15.08 1.48
N ASP A 22 -0.09 15.24 2.71
CA ASP A 22 -0.90 15.41 3.93
C ASP A 22 -1.91 14.25 4.11
N VAL A 23 -1.45 13.02 3.86
CA VAL A 23 -2.22 11.78 4.02
C VAL A 23 -1.70 10.94 5.17
N GLU A 24 -2.55 10.12 5.78
CA GLU A 24 -2.12 9.15 6.78
C GLU A 24 -1.52 7.93 6.07
N ALA A 25 -0.21 7.88 5.88
CA ALA A 25 0.46 6.72 5.31
C ALA A 25 1.22 5.92 6.37
N SER A 26 1.13 4.59 6.31
CA SER A 26 1.86 3.67 7.20
C SER A 26 2.36 2.47 6.42
N ALA A 27 3.58 2.02 6.71
CA ALA A 27 4.06 0.75 6.14
C ALA A 27 3.42 -0.43 6.88
N LEU A 28 3.13 -1.54 6.19
CA LEU A 28 2.57 -2.75 6.83
C LEU A 28 3.43 -3.25 8.00
N ARG A 29 4.75 -3.01 7.94
CA ARG A 29 5.68 -3.30 9.05
C ARG A 29 5.39 -2.50 10.32
N GLU A 30 4.96 -1.25 10.19
CA GLU A 30 4.63 -0.40 11.35
C GLU A 30 3.28 -0.79 11.97
N LEU A 31 2.42 -1.45 11.18
CA LEU A 31 1.12 -1.96 11.60
C LEU A 31 1.20 -3.40 12.17
N SER A 32 2.40 -3.96 12.31
CA SER A 32 2.61 -5.38 12.68
C SER A 32 1.93 -6.37 11.73
N LEU A 33 1.68 -5.97 10.48
CA LEU A 33 1.04 -6.76 9.43
C LEU A 33 2.03 -7.24 8.36
N ARG A 34 3.33 -7.03 8.56
CA ARG A 34 4.36 -7.40 7.57
C ARG A 34 4.39 -8.89 7.24
N ASP A 35 4.19 -9.73 8.27
CA ASP A 35 4.26 -11.18 8.15
C ASP A 35 2.86 -11.82 8.09
N ALA A 36 1.81 -10.98 8.00
CA ALA A 36 0.43 -11.42 7.83
C ALA A 36 0.18 -11.85 6.38
N GLN A 37 -0.83 -12.69 6.16
CA GLN A 37 -1.22 -13.10 4.82
C GLN A 37 -1.97 -11.96 4.10
N ASP A 38 -1.94 -11.95 2.77
CA ASP A 38 -2.58 -10.91 1.98
C ASP A 38 -4.07 -10.75 2.29
N VAL A 39 -4.77 -11.87 2.56
CA VAL A 39 -6.18 -11.86 2.95
C VAL A 39 -6.39 -11.15 4.30
N GLU A 40 -5.47 -11.34 5.26
CA GLU A 40 -5.54 -10.69 6.58
C GLU A 40 -5.26 -9.18 6.44
N ILE A 41 -4.26 -8.82 5.64
CA ILE A 41 -3.95 -7.43 5.30
C ILE A 41 -5.15 -6.77 4.62
N PHE A 42 -5.77 -7.47 3.68
CA PHE A 42 -6.94 -7.01 2.92
C PHE A 42 -8.14 -6.73 3.84
N GLU A 43 -8.50 -7.68 4.70
CA GLU A 43 -9.61 -7.50 5.65
C GLU A 43 -9.30 -6.42 6.69
N ALA A 44 -8.05 -6.33 7.15
CA ALA A 44 -7.63 -5.26 8.05
C ALA A 44 -7.75 -3.88 7.37
N ALA A 45 -7.29 -3.75 6.12
CA ALA A 45 -7.41 -2.53 5.33
C ALA A 45 -8.88 -2.19 5.07
N ARG A 46 -9.71 -3.20 4.79
CA ARG A 46 -11.16 -3.06 4.65
C ARG A 46 -11.79 -2.46 5.89
N SER A 47 -11.48 -3.01 7.06
CA SER A 47 -12.04 -2.55 8.34
C SER A 47 -11.63 -1.11 8.68
N GLN A 48 -10.43 -0.71 8.28
CA GLN A 48 -9.89 0.63 8.53
C GLN A 48 -10.17 1.63 7.41
N ASN A 49 -10.89 1.22 6.37
CA ASN A 49 -11.13 2.00 5.15
C ASN A 49 -9.82 2.57 4.58
N ALA A 50 -8.78 1.74 4.56
CA ALA A 50 -7.46 2.08 4.05
C ALA A 50 -7.33 1.69 2.56
N VAL A 51 -6.51 2.46 1.84
CA VAL A 51 -6.07 2.16 0.48
C VAL A 51 -4.77 1.38 0.56
N ILE A 52 -4.66 0.26 -0.12
CA ILE A 52 -3.41 -0.50 -0.19
C ILE A 52 -2.61 -0.02 -1.40
N LEU A 53 -1.40 0.46 -1.17
CA LEU A 53 -0.41 0.78 -2.20
C LEU A 53 0.55 -0.40 -2.36
N THR A 54 0.50 -1.07 -3.50
CA THR A 54 1.23 -2.32 -3.73
C THR A 54 1.80 -2.42 -5.15
N LYS A 55 2.78 -3.29 -5.33
CA LYS A 55 3.25 -3.78 -6.65
C LYS A 55 2.78 -5.19 -6.94
N ASP A 56 2.28 -5.88 -5.92
CA ASP A 56 1.85 -7.26 -6.00
C ASP A 56 0.47 -7.36 -6.66
N SER A 57 0.34 -8.30 -7.60
CA SER A 57 -0.92 -8.59 -8.25
C SER A 57 -1.91 -9.31 -7.34
N ASP A 58 -1.43 -9.96 -6.26
CA ASP A 58 -2.28 -10.78 -5.40
C ASP A 58 -3.39 -9.95 -4.73
N PHE A 59 -3.13 -8.69 -4.38
CA PHE A 59 -4.15 -7.76 -3.89
C PHE A 59 -5.19 -7.36 -4.96
N ILE A 60 -4.80 -7.34 -6.24
CA ILE A 60 -5.71 -7.09 -7.36
C ILE A 60 -6.67 -8.26 -7.50
N ASP A 61 -6.15 -9.49 -7.44
CA ASP A 61 -6.97 -10.69 -7.46
C ASP A 61 -7.94 -10.73 -6.27
N LEU A 62 -7.50 -10.31 -5.08
CA LEU A 62 -8.38 -10.19 -3.91
C LEU A 62 -9.49 -9.15 -4.12
N VAL A 63 -9.19 -7.95 -4.63
CA VAL A 63 -10.26 -6.97 -4.94
C VAL A 63 -11.19 -7.45 -6.04
N CYS A 64 -10.68 -8.10 -7.08
CA CYS A 64 -11.51 -8.67 -8.14
C CYS A 64 -12.46 -9.74 -7.61
N ARG A 65 -12.03 -10.53 -6.62
CA ARG A 65 -12.83 -11.62 -6.02
C ARG A 65 -13.78 -11.16 -4.93
N LEU A 66 -13.33 -10.28 -4.04
CA LEU A 66 -14.05 -9.89 -2.82
C LEU A 66 -14.74 -8.53 -2.94
N GLY A 67 -14.40 -7.75 -3.97
CA GLY A 67 -14.89 -6.38 -4.17
C GLY A 67 -14.17 -5.37 -3.28
N THR A 68 -14.49 -4.09 -3.51
CA THR A 68 -14.07 -2.99 -2.63
C THR A 68 -15.08 -2.79 -1.50
N PRO A 69 -14.67 -2.33 -0.30
CA PRO A 69 -13.29 -1.97 0.12
C PRO A 69 -12.40 -3.18 0.47
N PRO A 70 -11.05 -3.03 0.54
CA PRO A 70 -10.25 -1.79 0.37
C PRO A 70 -10.05 -1.39 -1.09
N GLN A 71 -9.64 -0.14 -1.33
CA GLN A 71 -9.18 0.30 -2.65
C GLN A 71 -7.71 -0.07 -2.84
N ILE A 72 -7.29 -0.36 -4.07
CA ILE A 72 -5.90 -0.69 -4.40
C ILE A 72 -5.32 0.37 -5.32
N LEU A 73 -4.15 0.90 -4.94
CA LEU A 73 -3.29 1.68 -5.80
C LEU A 73 -2.14 0.77 -6.26
N TRP A 74 -2.22 0.31 -7.51
CA TRP A 74 -1.27 -0.65 -8.06
C TRP A 74 -0.16 0.04 -8.85
N LEU A 75 1.09 -0.21 -8.47
CA LEU A 75 2.26 0.32 -9.15
C LEU A 75 2.84 -0.72 -10.11
N THR A 76 2.69 -0.47 -11.41
CA THR A 76 3.17 -1.35 -12.49
C THR A 76 4.59 -1.02 -12.97
N CYS A 77 5.32 -0.18 -12.24
CA CYS A 77 6.71 0.14 -12.57
C CYS A 77 7.65 -1.04 -12.26
N GLY A 78 8.78 -1.15 -12.97
CA GLY A 78 9.84 -2.12 -12.64
C GLY A 78 10.60 -1.77 -11.36
N ASN A 79 11.77 -2.36 -11.14
CA ASN A 79 12.67 -1.95 -10.06
C ASN A 79 13.16 -0.53 -10.31
N VAL A 80 12.84 0.39 -9.40
CA VAL A 80 13.20 1.79 -9.48
C VAL A 80 13.80 2.24 -8.16
N THR A 81 14.67 3.25 -8.20
CA THR A 81 15.22 3.85 -6.99
C THR A 81 14.12 4.57 -6.21
N ASN A 82 14.30 4.75 -4.90
CA ASN A 82 13.36 5.54 -4.08
C ASN A 82 13.13 6.94 -4.65
N ARG A 83 14.16 7.56 -5.25
CA ARG A 83 14.04 8.86 -5.92
C ARG A 83 13.07 8.79 -7.09
N ASN A 84 13.24 7.82 -7.98
CA ASN A 84 12.39 7.66 -9.17
C ASN A 84 10.97 7.25 -8.78
N LEU A 85 10.81 6.44 -7.74
CA LEU A 85 9.51 6.06 -7.20
C LEU A 85 8.74 7.29 -6.71
N ARG A 86 9.40 8.20 -5.99
CA ARG A 86 8.81 9.47 -5.54
C ARG A 86 8.44 10.37 -6.72
N GLN A 87 9.27 10.44 -7.76
CA GLN A 87 8.96 11.19 -8.98
C GLN A 87 7.78 10.62 -9.76
N LEU A 88 7.57 9.31 -9.72
CA LEU A 88 6.42 8.66 -10.36
C LEU A 88 5.10 8.96 -9.64
N LEU A 89 5.18 9.23 -8.33
CA LEU A 89 4.03 9.51 -7.46
C LEU A 89 3.77 11.00 -7.24
N SER A 90 4.68 11.89 -7.67
CA SER A 90 4.61 13.35 -7.52
C SER A 90 3.72 14.06 -8.54
#